data_AF-A0A232LNS7-F1
#
_entry.id   AF-A0A232LNS7-F1
#
_cell.length_a   1.000
_cell.length_b   1.000
_cell.length_c   1.000
_cell.angle_alpha   90.00
_cell.angle_beta   90.00
_cell.angle_gamma   90.00
#
_symmetry.space_group_name_H-M   'P 1'
#
loop_
_entity.id
_entity.type
_entity.pdbx_description
1 polymer ?
#
loop_
_entity_poly.entity_id
_entity_poly.type
_entity_poly.pdbx_seq_one_letter_code
_entity_poly.pdbx_strand_id
1 'polypeptide(L)'
;MVEVLIIPLDHIVPNGTPFFHINNERGETVEKDQNPILPGKYYVNAKDGFCVNNEPVLTRTISLGTGTRVQPFRTAIRARDSRCYISGVPANLGPMGAWWGFDVAHVFPLANEGHWRQNNYGRWITIPPREGGDINSVQNGILLRSDLHQLFDKFALIINPDDGYKVVFFTPDPYGNLAGSFIDQDLLSHPERPVDQVLRWHFRQAVLANMRGAGEPMLEHDFPPGVDMIQEIISSPRAAEVMEAHLFDRLSTEEFSAAPLSFGLC
;
A
#
# COMPACT_ATOMS: atom_id res chain seq x y z
N MET A 1 -9.34 -5.65 11.76
CA MET A 1 -9.79 -5.41 10.37
C MET A 1 -11.24 -4.96 10.29
N VAL A 2 -12.22 -5.65 10.89
CA VAL A 2 -13.65 -5.25 10.82
C VAL A 2 -13.89 -3.81 11.30
N GLU A 3 -13.14 -3.32 12.28
CA GLU A 3 -13.12 -1.93 12.76
C GLU A 3 -12.86 -0.87 11.67
N VAL A 4 -12.26 -1.26 10.54
CA VAL A 4 -12.08 -0.38 9.39
C VAL A 4 -13.34 -0.35 8.52
N LEU A 5 -14.10 -1.45 8.46
CA LEU A 5 -15.26 -1.60 7.58
C LEU A 5 -16.54 -0.99 8.13
N ILE A 6 -16.61 -0.77 9.45
CA ILE A 6 -17.80 -0.25 10.11
C ILE A 6 -17.45 0.95 10.99
N ILE A 7 -18.36 1.91 11.08
CA ILE A 7 -18.20 3.13 11.88
C ILE A 7 -19.40 3.24 12.83
N PRO A 8 -19.21 3.55 14.12
CA PRO A 8 -20.31 3.82 15.04
C PRO A 8 -21.19 4.97 14.55
N LEU A 9 -22.51 4.87 14.72
CA LEU A 9 -23.45 5.95 14.36
C LEU A 9 -23.26 7.18 15.25
N ASP A 10 -23.08 6.96 16.55
CA ASP A 10 -22.75 8.00 17.50
C ASP A 10 -21.26 7.88 17.79
N HIS A 11 -20.46 8.92 17.53
CA HIS A 11 -18.99 8.91 17.75
C HIS A 11 -18.56 8.72 19.23
N ILE A 12 -19.48 8.31 20.10
CA ILE A 12 -19.29 8.06 21.52
C ILE A 12 -19.11 6.55 21.69
N VAL A 13 -17.87 6.08 21.57
CA VAL A 13 -17.52 4.75 22.10
C VAL A 13 -17.24 4.92 23.60
N PRO A 14 -18.00 4.29 24.51
CA PRO A 14 -17.70 4.35 25.92
C PRO A 14 -16.29 3.79 26.17
N ASN A 15 -15.45 4.55 26.89
CA ASN A 15 -14.07 4.17 27.19
C ASN A 15 -13.99 2.72 27.71
N GLY A 16 -13.28 1.87 26.97
CA GLY A 16 -12.92 0.51 27.39
C GLY A 16 -13.84 -0.62 26.92
N THR A 17 -15.01 -0.34 26.33
CA THR A 17 -15.87 -1.39 25.74
C THR A 17 -15.80 -1.40 24.21
N PRO A 18 -15.56 -2.55 23.55
CA PRO A 18 -15.66 -2.63 22.10
C PRO A 18 -17.10 -2.33 21.66
N PHE A 19 -17.27 -1.47 20.65
CA PHE A 19 -18.62 -1.08 20.19
C PHE A 19 -19.34 -2.17 19.39
N PHE A 20 -18.62 -3.23 19.00
CA PHE A 20 -19.18 -4.41 18.34
C PHE A 20 -18.48 -5.69 18.79
N HIS A 21 -19.20 -6.79 18.63
CA HIS A 21 -18.70 -8.15 18.71
C HIS A 21 -18.97 -8.88 17.39
N ILE A 22 -18.20 -9.92 17.12
CA ILE A 22 -18.45 -10.83 16.00
C ILE A 22 -19.05 -12.09 16.61
N ASN A 23 -20.17 -12.55 16.06
CA ASN A 23 -20.80 -13.79 16.47
C ASN A 23 -20.83 -14.77 15.29
N ASN A 24 -20.66 -16.06 15.57
CA ASN A 24 -20.84 -17.12 14.57
C ASN A 24 -22.33 -17.44 14.35
N GLU A 25 -22.66 -18.31 13.40
CA GLU A 25 -24.04 -18.74 13.13
C GLU A 25 -24.78 -19.33 14.34
N ARG A 26 -24.06 -19.79 15.37
CA ARG A 26 -24.63 -20.34 16.61
C ARG A 26 -24.88 -19.27 17.68
N GLY A 27 -24.50 -18.02 17.43
CA GLY A 27 -24.61 -16.93 18.39
C GLY A 27 -23.47 -16.85 19.40
N GLU A 28 -22.43 -17.69 19.25
CA GLU A 28 -21.25 -17.65 20.11
C GLU A 28 -20.36 -16.48 19.68
N THR A 29 -19.88 -15.71 20.66
CA THR A 29 -18.93 -14.62 20.42
C THR A 29 -17.59 -15.20 19.97
N VAL A 30 -17.08 -14.70 18.85
CA VAL A 30 -15.74 -15.00 18.37
C VAL A 30 -14.75 -14.21 19.23
N GLU A 31 -13.89 -14.94 19.93
CA GLU A 31 -12.83 -14.34 20.73
C GLU A 31 -11.85 -13.56 19.84
N LYS A 32 -11.39 -12.40 20.34
CA LYS A 32 -10.33 -11.63 19.68
C LYS A 32 -8.97 -12.21 20.08
N ASP A 33 -8.62 -13.35 19.53
CA ASP A 33 -7.33 -14.02 19.73
C ASP A 33 -6.48 -14.02 18.44
N GLN A 34 -5.34 -14.71 18.48
CA GLN A 34 -4.42 -14.84 17.35
C GLN A 34 -4.78 -16.02 16.43
N ASN A 35 -5.86 -16.75 16.72
CA ASN A 35 -6.26 -17.89 15.92
C ASN A 35 -7.00 -17.41 14.65
N PRO A 36 -6.76 -18.03 13.49
CA PRO A 36 -7.52 -17.74 12.29
C PRO A 36 -9.01 -18.02 12.52
N ILE A 37 -9.85 -17.08 12.11
CA ILE A 37 -11.29 -17.30 12.04
C ILE A 37 -11.55 -18.38 10.98
N LEU A 38 -12.28 -19.44 11.35
CA LEU A 38 -12.61 -20.52 10.43
C LEU A 38 -13.57 -20.04 9.33
N PRO A 39 -13.52 -20.59 8.11
CA PRO A 39 -14.52 -20.30 7.09
C PRO A 39 -15.94 -20.57 7.59
N GLY A 40 -16.83 -19.62 7.42
CA GLY A 40 -18.21 -19.69 7.92
C GLY A 40 -18.94 -18.36 7.76
N LYS A 41 -20.19 -18.31 8.23
CA LYS A 41 -20.92 -17.03 8.30
C LYS A 41 -20.82 -16.45 9.69
N TYR A 42 -20.57 -15.15 9.70
CA TYR A 42 -20.44 -14.36 10.90
C TYR A 42 -21.30 -13.12 10.75
N TYR A 43 -21.79 -12.60 11.86
CA TYR A 43 -22.49 -11.34 11.88
C TYR A 43 -21.89 -10.41 12.92
N VAL A 44 -21.93 -9.11 12.61
CA VAL A 44 -21.50 -8.04 13.49
C VAL A 44 -22.67 -7.69 14.39
N ASN A 45 -22.46 -7.79 15.70
CA ASN A 45 -23.41 -7.35 16.71
C ASN A 45 -22.89 -6.07 17.35
N ALA A 46 -23.56 -4.94 17.08
CA ALA A 46 -23.23 -3.65 17.68
C ALA A 46 -24.46 -3.10 18.42
N LYS A 47 -24.25 -2.66 19.65
CA LYS A 47 -25.34 -2.24 20.55
C LYS A 47 -26.03 -0.95 20.08
N ASP A 48 -25.23 0.01 19.61
CA ASP A 48 -25.68 1.37 19.28
C ASP A 48 -25.77 1.60 17.75
N GLY A 49 -25.80 0.50 16.99
CA GLY A 49 -25.81 0.53 15.53
C GLY A 49 -24.48 0.98 14.90
N PHE A 50 -24.35 0.78 13.58
CA PHE A 50 -23.18 1.18 12.81
C PHE A 50 -23.58 1.45 11.36
N CYS A 51 -22.72 2.18 10.64
CA CYS A 51 -22.76 2.28 9.19
C CYS A 51 -21.54 1.61 8.57
N VAL A 52 -21.66 1.17 7.31
CA VAL A 52 -20.52 0.69 6.54
C VAL A 52 -19.65 1.88 6.17
N ASN A 53 -18.33 1.72 6.29
CA ASN A 53 -17.36 2.74 5.93
C ASN A 53 -17.34 2.96 4.40
N ASN A 54 -17.78 4.14 3.99
CA ASN A 54 -17.85 4.56 2.59
C ASN A 54 -16.65 5.41 2.14
N GLU A 55 -15.54 5.42 2.88
CA GLU A 55 -14.31 6.12 2.50
C GLU A 55 -13.78 5.63 1.14
N PRO A 56 -13.45 6.52 0.19
CA PRO A 56 -12.94 6.08 -1.11
C PRO A 56 -11.62 5.31 -0.97
N VAL A 57 -11.46 4.26 -1.75
CA VAL A 57 -10.18 3.54 -1.86
C VAL A 57 -9.31 4.28 -2.85
N LEU A 58 -8.19 4.81 -2.36
CA LEU A 58 -7.17 5.45 -3.17
C LEU A 58 -6.22 4.39 -3.69
N THR A 59 -6.64 3.67 -4.73
CA THR A 59 -5.72 2.85 -5.51
C THR A 59 -4.68 3.72 -6.18
N ARG A 60 -3.59 3.11 -6.66
CA ARG A 60 -2.65 3.78 -7.56
C ARG A 60 -3.34 4.02 -8.91
N THR A 61 -4.19 5.02 -8.99
CA THR A 61 -4.60 5.62 -10.26
C THR A 61 -3.38 6.35 -10.78
N ILE A 62 -2.89 5.97 -11.96
CA ILE A 62 -1.62 6.46 -12.51
C ILE A 62 -1.70 7.93 -12.97
N SER A 63 -2.85 8.57 -12.75
CA SER A 63 -3.09 9.99 -12.97
C SER A 63 -1.98 10.85 -12.42
N LEU A 64 -1.44 11.69 -13.32
CA LEU A 64 -0.44 12.73 -13.12
C LEU A 64 -0.01 12.81 -11.66
N GLY A 65 1.01 12.03 -11.31
CA GLY A 65 1.54 12.04 -9.97
C GLY A 65 1.78 13.48 -9.56
N THR A 66 0.95 13.98 -8.66
CA THR A 66 1.00 15.39 -8.25
C THR A 66 2.31 15.69 -7.52
N GLY A 67 2.93 14.64 -6.98
CA GLY A 67 4.25 14.66 -6.39
C GLY A 67 5.38 14.25 -7.34
N THR A 68 6.47 15.00 -7.25
CA THR A 68 7.71 14.71 -7.94
C THR A 68 8.50 13.67 -7.14
N ARG A 69 8.88 12.56 -7.77
CA ARG A 69 9.80 11.60 -7.16
C ARG A 69 11.20 12.21 -7.12
N VAL A 70 11.77 12.36 -5.93
CA VAL A 70 13.08 13.01 -5.74
C VAL A 70 14.18 12.00 -5.40
N GLN A 71 15.38 12.25 -5.91
CA GLN A 71 16.53 11.35 -5.72
C GLN A 71 17.00 11.24 -4.26
N PRO A 72 16.97 12.31 -3.43
CA PRO A 72 17.30 12.22 -2.01
C PRO A 72 16.40 11.27 -1.23
N PHE A 73 15.10 11.21 -1.52
CA PHE A 73 14.17 10.26 -0.89
C PHE A 73 14.60 8.82 -1.16
N ARG A 74 14.89 8.48 -2.43
CA ARG A 74 15.35 7.14 -2.80
C ARG A 74 16.67 6.78 -2.11
N THR A 75 17.59 7.73 -2.08
CA THR A 75 18.92 7.53 -1.51
C THR A 75 18.85 7.33 0.00
N ALA A 76 18.04 8.12 0.70
CA ALA A 76 17.85 8.02 2.15
C ALA A 76 17.26 6.66 2.54
N ILE A 77 16.19 6.21 1.87
CA ILE A 77 15.55 4.92 2.18
C ILE A 77 16.48 3.74 1.90
N ARG A 78 17.20 3.79 0.77
CA ARG A 78 18.19 2.77 0.42
C ARG A 78 19.29 2.66 1.47
N ALA A 79 19.81 3.78 1.94
CA ALA A 79 20.81 3.83 2.99
C ALA A 79 20.27 3.33 4.34
N ARG A 80 19.03 3.71 4.69
CA ARG A 80 18.36 3.31 5.93
C ARG A 80 18.08 1.80 5.98
N ASP A 81 17.44 1.27 4.95
CA ASP A 81 16.89 -0.08 4.99
C ASP A 81 17.94 -1.13 4.65
N SER A 82 18.71 -0.94 3.57
CA SER A 82 19.72 -1.88 3.04
C SER A 82 19.25 -3.33 2.76
N ARG A 83 17.97 -3.62 3.04
CA ARG A 83 17.29 -4.91 2.86
C ARG A 83 15.81 -4.66 2.57
N CYS A 84 15.11 -5.66 2.06
CA CYS A 84 13.67 -5.55 1.89
C CYS A 84 13.00 -5.44 3.27
N TYR A 85 12.19 -4.41 3.44
CA TYR A 85 11.51 -4.09 4.69
C TYR A 85 10.58 -5.22 5.17
N ILE A 86 9.92 -5.92 4.24
CA ILE A 86 8.97 -7.01 4.54
C ILE A 86 9.65 -8.37 4.67
N SER A 87 10.50 -8.74 3.70
CA SER A 87 11.08 -10.10 3.67
C SER A 87 12.42 -10.21 4.38
N GLY A 88 13.04 -9.09 4.78
CA GLY A 88 14.38 -9.05 5.36
C GLY A 88 15.52 -9.37 4.39
N VAL A 89 15.23 -9.72 3.13
CA VAL A 89 16.25 -10.10 2.13
C VAL A 89 17.22 -8.94 1.90
N PRO A 90 18.54 -9.13 2.13
CA PRO A 90 19.51 -8.05 2.03
C PRO A 90 19.76 -7.61 0.58
N ALA A 91 19.91 -6.30 0.37
CA ALA A 91 20.33 -5.72 -0.89
C ALA A 91 21.87 -5.73 -0.99
N ASN A 92 22.45 -6.92 -1.14
CA ASN A 92 23.91 -7.14 -1.06
C ASN A 92 24.73 -6.30 -2.04
N LEU A 93 24.16 -5.93 -3.19
CA LEU A 93 24.83 -5.09 -4.19
C LEU A 93 24.59 -3.58 -3.97
N GLY A 94 23.73 -3.21 -3.02
CA GLY A 94 23.38 -1.83 -2.69
C GLY A 94 24.58 -0.93 -2.36
N PRO A 95 25.58 -1.40 -1.58
CA PRO A 95 26.82 -0.65 -1.33
C PRO A 95 27.63 -0.33 -2.59
N MET A 96 27.47 -1.11 -3.67
CA MET A 96 28.09 -0.85 -4.98
C MET A 96 27.21 0.01 -5.89
N GLY A 97 26.12 0.59 -5.36
CA GLY A 97 25.16 1.40 -6.11
C GLY A 97 24.18 0.58 -6.95
N ALA A 98 24.24 -0.76 -6.91
CA ALA A 98 23.38 -1.64 -7.67
C ALA A 98 22.22 -2.15 -6.80
N TRP A 99 20.99 -1.73 -7.15
CA TRP A 99 19.76 -2.03 -6.41
C TRP A 99 18.83 -2.97 -7.19
N TRP A 100 19.39 -3.88 -7.97
CA TRP A 100 18.61 -4.76 -8.84
C TRP A 100 17.62 -5.62 -8.04
N GLY A 101 16.38 -5.67 -8.49
CA GLY A 101 15.30 -6.39 -7.81
C GLY A 101 14.79 -5.71 -6.53
N PHE A 102 15.20 -4.46 -6.25
CA PHE A 102 14.69 -3.67 -5.14
C PHE A 102 14.21 -2.29 -5.59
N ASP A 103 13.05 -1.92 -5.08
CA ASP A 103 12.41 -0.64 -5.35
C ASP A 103 12.09 0.11 -4.06
N VAL A 104 12.20 1.43 -4.13
CA VAL A 104 11.75 2.31 -3.06
C VAL A 104 10.27 2.59 -3.28
N ALA A 105 9.47 2.17 -2.31
CA ALA A 105 8.03 2.36 -2.29
C ALA A 105 7.69 3.52 -1.36
N HIS A 106 6.74 4.36 -1.78
CA HIS A 106 6.04 5.24 -0.85
C HIS A 106 4.94 4.44 -0.15
N VAL A 107 4.80 4.56 1.17
CA VAL A 107 3.74 3.87 1.91
C VAL A 107 2.40 4.54 1.65
N PHE A 108 2.32 5.86 1.79
CA PHE A 108 1.24 6.66 1.21
C PHE A 108 1.62 6.99 -0.24
N PRO A 109 0.82 6.59 -1.25
CA PRO A 109 1.19 6.72 -2.65
C PRO A 109 1.46 8.17 -3.08
N LEU A 110 2.61 8.40 -3.72
CA LEU A 110 3.00 9.71 -4.26
C LEU A 110 1.98 10.29 -5.26
N ALA A 111 1.27 9.41 -6.00
CA ALA A 111 0.23 9.83 -6.93
C ALA A 111 -0.89 10.65 -6.26
N ASN A 112 -1.13 10.38 -4.97
CA ASN A 112 -2.20 10.96 -4.19
C ASN A 112 -1.72 12.18 -3.34
N GLU A 113 -0.66 12.88 -3.75
CA GLU A 113 -0.15 14.03 -2.99
C GLU A 113 -1.21 15.14 -2.80
N GLY A 114 -2.07 15.36 -3.79
CA GLY A 114 -3.23 16.25 -3.62
C GLY A 114 -4.09 15.90 -2.41
N HIS A 115 -4.43 14.61 -2.25
CA HIS A 115 -5.20 14.11 -1.10
C HIS A 115 -4.40 14.20 0.20
N TRP A 116 -3.09 13.93 0.16
CA TRP A 116 -2.17 14.09 1.29
C TRP A 116 -2.18 15.52 1.83
N ARG A 117 -2.08 16.52 0.94
CA ARG A 117 -2.10 17.94 1.30
C ARG A 117 -3.47 18.38 1.81
N GLN A 118 -4.56 18.03 1.09
CA GLN A 118 -5.93 18.40 1.46
C GLN A 118 -6.32 17.92 2.85
N ASN A 119 -5.87 16.73 3.24
CA ASN A 119 -6.15 16.15 4.56
C ASN A 119 -5.06 16.44 5.60
N ASN A 120 -4.06 17.28 5.26
CA ASN A 120 -2.96 17.66 6.12
C ASN A 120 -2.21 16.46 6.73
N TYR A 121 -2.01 15.39 5.96
CA TYR A 121 -1.31 14.18 6.44
C TYR A 121 0.19 14.42 6.69
N GLY A 122 0.73 15.50 6.12
CA GLY A 122 2.03 16.08 6.46
C GLY A 122 2.32 16.21 7.95
N ARG A 123 1.28 16.48 8.76
CA ARG A 123 1.38 16.59 10.22
C ARG A 123 1.92 15.33 10.92
N TRP A 124 1.90 14.17 10.27
CA TRP A 124 2.44 12.92 10.80
C TRP A 124 3.96 12.82 10.66
N ILE A 125 4.53 13.56 9.72
CA ILE A 125 5.97 13.56 9.45
C ILE A 125 6.67 14.41 10.50
N THR A 126 7.74 13.86 11.07
CA THR A 126 8.62 14.53 12.04
C THR A 126 9.98 14.87 11.45
N ILE A 127 10.35 14.21 10.34
CA ILE A 127 11.60 14.43 9.61
C ILE A 127 11.27 15.00 8.23
N PRO A 128 11.27 16.33 8.07
CA PRO A 128 10.96 16.94 6.79
C PRO A 128 12.06 16.64 5.76
N PRO A 129 11.73 16.34 4.50
CA PRO A 129 12.71 16.16 3.44
C PRO A 129 13.27 17.50 2.98
N ARG A 130 14.45 17.46 2.36
CA ARG A 130 15.10 18.67 1.81
C ARG A 130 14.39 19.22 0.58
N GLU A 131 13.73 18.35 -0.20
CA GLU A 131 13.08 18.67 -1.46
C GLU A 131 11.87 17.75 -1.70
N GLY A 132 10.95 18.17 -2.57
CA GLY A 132 9.82 17.35 -3.02
C GLY A 132 8.60 17.30 -2.10
N GLY A 133 8.55 18.12 -1.04
CA GLY A 133 7.42 18.14 -0.10
C GLY A 133 7.45 16.99 0.92
N ASP A 134 6.71 17.15 2.01
CA ASP A 134 6.65 16.22 3.14
C ASP A 134 6.28 14.76 2.79
N ILE A 135 5.50 14.55 1.72
CA ILE A 135 5.21 13.21 1.18
C ILE A 135 6.48 12.44 0.78
N ASN A 136 7.57 13.15 0.44
CA ASN A 136 8.88 12.58 0.13
C ASN A 136 9.78 12.47 1.37
N SER A 137 9.22 12.51 2.58
CA SER A 137 9.95 12.16 3.80
C SER A 137 10.35 10.68 3.77
N VAL A 138 11.55 10.37 4.27
CA VAL A 138 12.00 9.01 4.53
C VAL A 138 11.01 8.20 5.39
N GLN A 139 10.24 8.89 6.25
CA GLN A 139 9.19 8.32 7.10
C GLN A 139 7.90 7.94 6.34
N ASN A 140 7.80 8.23 5.04
CA ASN A 140 6.73 7.78 4.15
C ASN A 140 7.22 6.74 3.13
N GLY A 141 8.37 6.10 3.33
CA GLY A 141 8.82 5.09 2.37
C GLY A 141 9.62 3.95 2.97
N ILE A 142 9.71 2.89 2.18
CA ILE A 142 10.35 1.61 2.51
C ILE A 142 11.01 1.02 1.26
N LEU A 143 12.10 0.28 1.46
CA LEU A 143 12.75 -0.50 0.42
C LEU A 143 12.10 -1.88 0.34
N LEU A 144 11.61 -2.26 -0.82
CA LEU A 144 10.98 -3.56 -1.05
C LEU A 144 11.67 -4.31 -2.17
N ARG A 145 11.59 -5.64 -2.16
CA ARG A 145 11.81 -6.40 -3.38
C ARG A 145 10.78 -5.98 -4.43
N SER A 146 11.16 -5.93 -5.69
CA SER A 146 10.30 -5.43 -6.79
C SER A 146 8.99 -6.22 -6.94
N ASP A 147 8.98 -7.50 -6.58
CA ASP A 147 7.78 -8.34 -6.56
C ASP A 147 6.84 -7.99 -5.38
N LEU A 148 7.39 -7.83 -4.18
CA LEU A 148 6.64 -7.39 -3.00
C LEU A 148 6.14 -5.95 -3.13
N HIS A 149 6.89 -5.08 -3.80
CA HIS A 149 6.46 -3.71 -4.11
C HIS A 149 5.19 -3.69 -4.95
N GLN A 150 5.09 -4.55 -5.98
CA GLN A 150 3.88 -4.66 -6.80
C GLN A 150 2.67 -5.11 -5.99
N LEU A 151 2.85 -6.07 -5.07
CA LEU A 151 1.79 -6.52 -4.18
C LEU A 151 1.39 -5.42 -3.19
N PHE A 152 2.35 -4.68 -2.66
CA PHE A 152 2.14 -3.59 -1.71
C PHE A 152 1.37 -2.42 -2.32
N ASP A 153 1.72 -2.01 -3.55
CA ASP A 153 1.02 -0.95 -4.31
C ASP A 153 -0.43 -1.34 -4.64
N LYS A 154 -0.68 -2.64 -4.85
CA LYS A 154 -2.02 -3.19 -5.13
C LYS A 154 -2.82 -3.51 -3.88
N PHE A 155 -2.32 -3.14 -2.70
CA PHE A 155 -2.93 -3.49 -1.42
C PHE A 155 -3.14 -5.01 -1.19
N ALA A 156 -2.38 -5.87 -1.88
CA ALA A 156 -2.47 -7.32 -1.73
C ALA A 156 -1.77 -7.82 -0.45
N LEU A 157 -0.85 -7.03 0.09
CA LEU A 157 -0.24 -7.24 1.39
C LEU A 157 -0.05 -5.91 2.13
N ILE A 158 0.02 -5.97 3.46
CA ILE A 158 0.20 -4.82 4.35
C ILE A 158 1.14 -5.13 5.51
N ILE A 159 1.51 -4.07 6.24
CA ILE A 159 2.13 -4.14 7.56
C ILE A 159 1.12 -3.58 8.56
N ASN A 160 0.75 -4.36 9.59
CA ASN A 160 -0.20 -3.92 10.61
C ASN A 160 0.55 -3.37 11.85
N PRO A 161 0.69 -2.04 12.00
CA PRO A 161 1.41 -1.46 13.13
C PRO A 161 0.74 -1.74 14.49
N ASP A 162 -0.55 -2.08 14.50
CA ASP A 162 -1.34 -2.32 15.71
C ASP A 162 -1.31 -3.80 16.18
N ASP A 163 -0.69 -4.69 15.40
CA ASP A 163 -0.49 -6.12 15.74
C ASP A 163 0.99 -6.46 15.63
N GLY A 164 1.83 -5.70 16.32
CA GLY A 164 3.28 -5.94 16.38
C GLY A 164 4.01 -5.79 15.04
N TYR A 165 3.47 -5.02 14.08
CA TYR A 165 3.99 -4.92 12.71
C TYR A 165 3.92 -6.24 11.94
N LYS A 166 2.86 -7.02 12.17
CA LYS A 166 2.59 -8.26 11.43
C LYS A 166 2.35 -7.98 9.95
N VAL A 167 2.95 -8.79 9.10
CA VAL A 167 2.71 -8.80 7.66
C VAL A 167 1.44 -9.61 7.39
N VAL A 168 0.49 -9.01 6.69
CA VAL A 168 -0.78 -9.67 6.34
C VAL A 168 -0.99 -9.62 4.84
N PHE A 169 -1.42 -10.74 4.28
CA PHE A 169 -1.81 -10.86 2.89
C PHE A 169 -3.33 -10.96 2.77
N PHE A 170 -3.87 -10.33 1.73
CA PHE A 170 -5.27 -10.49 1.29
C PHE A 170 -5.40 -11.50 0.14
N THR A 171 -4.28 -12.00 -0.36
CA THR A 171 -4.16 -13.10 -1.32
C THR A 171 -3.43 -14.29 -0.66
N PRO A 172 -3.39 -15.47 -1.28
CA PRO A 172 -2.41 -16.48 -0.88
C PRO A 172 -1.00 -15.88 -0.88
N ASP A 173 -0.20 -16.20 0.13
CA ASP A 173 1.20 -15.80 0.20
C ASP A 173 2.00 -16.62 -0.83
N PRO A 174 2.54 -15.99 -1.90
CA PRO A 174 3.24 -16.71 -2.95
C PRO A 174 4.60 -17.26 -2.49
N TYR A 175 5.12 -16.84 -1.34
CA TYR A 175 6.39 -17.31 -0.77
C TYR A 175 6.18 -18.30 0.40
N GLY A 176 4.97 -18.36 0.94
CA GLY A 176 4.53 -19.31 1.96
C GLY A 176 5.07 -19.07 3.38
N ASN A 177 5.89 -18.05 3.59
CA ASN A 177 6.55 -17.77 4.86
C ASN A 177 6.54 -16.28 5.28
N LEU A 178 5.85 -15.43 4.53
CA LEU A 178 5.72 -14.00 4.83
C LEU A 178 4.39 -13.68 5.51
N ALA A 179 3.30 -14.36 5.20
CA ALA A 179 2.05 -14.15 5.90
C ALA A 179 2.17 -14.49 7.40
N GLY A 180 1.83 -13.54 8.25
CA GLY A 180 1.94 -13.67 9.69
C GLY A 180 3.35 -13.50 10.25
N SER A 181 4.35 -13.21 9.41
CA SER A 181 5.67 -12.80 9.87
C SER A 181 5.63 -11.38 10.44
N PHE A 182 6.72 -10.95 11.09
CA PHE A 182 6.84 -9.64 11.70
C PHE A 182 8.05 -8.90 11.11
N ILE A 183 7.96 -7.57 11.04
CA ILE A 183 9.07 -6.74 10.58
C ILE A 183 10.27 -6.86 11.53
N ASP A 184 11.46 -6.87 10.96
CA ASP A 184 12.74 -6.89 11.68
C ASP A 184 12.82 -5.75 12.71
N GLN A 185 13.14 -6.10 13.95
CA GLN A 185 13.20 -5.15 15.07
C GLN A 185 14.27 -4.07 14.84
N ASP A 186 15.34 -4.37 14.11
CA ASP A 186 16.38 -3.38 13.79
C ASP A 186 15.80 -2.24 12.94
N LEU A 187 14.95 -2.57 11.96
CA LEU A 187 14.25 -1.58 11.12
C LEU A 187 13.27 -0.75 11.96
N LEU A 188 12.57 -1.38 12.91
CA LEU A 188 11.60 -0.71 13.80
C LEU A 188 12.27 0.14 14.88
N SER A 189 13.54 -0.11 15.21
CA SER A 189 14.31 0.69 16.15
C SER A 189 14.88 1.97 15.51
N HIS A 190 14.92 2.02 14.17
CA HIS A 190 15.48 3.17 13.47
C HIS A 190 14.58 4.41 13.64
N PRO A 191 15.13 5.58 14.06
CA PRO A 191 14.33 6.78 14.31
C PRO A 191 13.63 7.32 13.05
N GLU A 192 14.20 7.03 11.89
CA GLU A 192 13.66 7.43 10.58
C GLU A 192 12.73 6.38 9.94
N ARG A 193 12.30 5.35 10.68
CA ARG A 193 11.35 4.35 10.20
C ARG A 193 10.04 4.99 9.70
N PRO A 194 9.22 4.27 8.90
CA PRO A 194 7.89 4.73 8.57
C PRO A 194 7.08 5.02 9.83
N VAL A 195 6.39 6.16 9.86
CA VAL A 195 5.52 6.52 10.99
C VAL A 195 4.26 5.66 11.01
N ASP A 196 3.81 5.30 12.19
CA ASP A 196 2.69 4.36 12.38
C ASP A 196 1.40 4.88 11.75
N GLN A 197 1.20 6.20 11.70
CA GLN A 197 0.03 6.82 11.09
C GLN A 197 -0.04 6.53 9.59
N VAL A 198 1.10 6.54 8.90
CA VAL A 198 1.18 6.27 7.46
C VAL A 198 0.99 4.78 7.18
N LEU A 199 1.59 3.90 7.99
CA LEU A 199 1.34 2.45 7.91
C LEU A 199 -0.12 2.11 8.19
N ARG A 200 -0.73 2.73 9.20
CA ARG A 200 -2.13 2.54 9.56
C ARG A 200 -3.08 3.06 8.48
N TRP A 201 -2.71 4.13 7.78
CA TRP A 201 -3.44 4.59 6.60
C TRP A 201 -3.41 3.55 5.47
N HIS A 202 -2.23 3.01 5.14
CA HIS A 202 -2.09 1.97 4.11
C HIS A 202 -2.87 0.70 4.48
N PHE A 203 -2.77 0.25 5.74
CA PHE A 203 -3.57 -0.83 6.30
C PHE A 203 -5.08 -0.60 6.11
N ARG A 204 -5.56 0.60 6.46
CA ARG A 204 -6.97 0.97 6.34
C ARG A 204 -7.45 0.90 4.88
N GLN A 205 -6.67 1.45 3.97
CA GLN A 205 -6.99 1.45 2.54
C GLN A 205 -7.00 0.04 1.95
N ALA A 206 -6.07 -0.82 2.36
CA ALA A 206 -6.06 -2.21 1.92
C ALA A 206 -7.24 -3.03 2.45
N VAL A 207 -7.64 -2.82 3.71
CA VAL A 207 -8.84 -3.47 4.25
C VAL A 207 -10.09 -3.01 3.49
N LEU A 208 -10.21 -1.71 3.19
CA LEU A 208 -11.31 -1.20 2.38
C LEU A 208 -11.28 -1.77 0.96
N ALA A 209 -10.10 -1.84 0.34
CA ALA A 209 -9.92 -2.37 -1.01
C ALA A 209 -10.29 -3.85 -1.09
N ASN A 210 -9.91 -4.68 -0.12
CA ASN A 210 -10.07 -6.12 -0.25
C ASN A 210 -11.33 -6.68 0.43
N MET A 211 -11.85 -6.00 1.46
CA MET A 211 -12.90 -6.56 2.33
C MET A 211 -14.21 -5.79 2.30
N ARG A 212 -14.27 -4.60 1.69
CA ARG A 212 -15.53 -3.85 1.59
C ARG A 212 -16.39 -4.40 0.44
N GLY A 213 -17.57 -4.90 0.78
CA GLY A 213 -18.47 -5.48 -0.22
C GLY A 213 -17.84 -6.71 -0.87
N ALA A 214 -17.72 -6.71 -2.19
CA ALA A 214 -17.04 -7.77 -2.94
C ALA A 214 -15.51 -7.57 -3.04
N GLY A 215 -14.98 -6.45 -2.52
CA GLY A 215 -13.63 -5.98 -2.80
C GLY A 215 -13.54 -5.21 -4.13
N GLU A 216 -12.51 -4.38 -4.25
CA GLU A 216 -12.12 -3.70 -5.47
C GLU A 216 -11.53 -4.73 -6.44
N PRO A 217 -11.87 -4.66 -7.74
CA PRO A 217 -11.34 -5.59 -8.73
C PRO A 217 -9.82 -5.41 -8.86
N MET A 218 -9.09 -6.53 -8.90
CA MET A 218 -7.66 -6.50 -9.24
C MET A 218 -7.51 -6.09 -10.71
N LEU A 219 -6.79 -5.00 -10.94
CA LEU A 219 -6.49 -4.53 -12.30
C LEU A 219 -5.19 -5.21 -12.78
N GLU A 220 -5.33 -6.13 -13.72
CA GLU A 220 -4.21 -6.68 -14.48
C GLU A 220 -3.88 -5.77 -15.66
N HIS A 221 -2.60 -5.72 -15.99
CA HIS A 221 -2.06 -4.83 -17.02
C HIS A 221 -1.42 -5.62 -18.18
N ASP A 222 -1.43 -6.97 -18.09
CA ASP A 222 -0.88 -7.86 -19.11
C ASP A 222 -2.03 -8.35 -20.01
N PHE A 223 -2.26 -7.63 -21.11
CA PHE A 223 -3.30 -7.99 -22.07
C PHE A 223 -2.77 -9.09 -23.01
N PRO A 224 -3.51 -10.20 -23.20
CA PRO A 224 -3.04 -11.29 -24.04
C PRO A 224 -2.77 -10.84 -25.49
N PRO A 225 -1.75 -11.40 -26.16
CA PRO A 225 -1.41 -11.02 -27.52
C PRO A 225 -2.56 -11.32 -28.50
N GLY A 226 -2.92 -10.33 -29.32
CA GLY A 226 -3.98 -10.46 -30.34
C GLY A 226 -5.37 -9.99 -29.89
N VAL A 227 -5.52 -9.52 -28.65
CA VAL A 227 -6.78 -8.92 -28.18
C VAL A 227 -6.81 -7.42 -28.50
N ASP A 228 -8.00 -6.90 -28.84
CA ASP A 228 -8.21 -5.46 -28.94
C ASP A 228 -8.15 -4.86 -27.53
N MET A 229 -6.95 -4.40 -27.21
CA MET A 229 -6.57 -3.78 -25.95
C MET A 229 -7.46 -2.60 -25.57
N ILE A 230 -7.94 -1.79 -26.53
CA ILE A 230 -8.85 -0.67 -26.23
C ILE A 230 -10.21 -1.21 -25.81
N GLN A 231 -10.68 -2.27 -26.47
CA GLN A 231 -11.94 -2.92 -26.13
C GLN A 231 -11.90 -3.57 -24.73
N GLU A 232 -10.80 -4.23 -24.37
CA GLU A 232 -10.59 -4.77 -23.02
C GLU A 232 -10.54 -3.68 -21.96
N ILE A 233 -9.82 -2.58 -22.23
CA ILE A 233 -9.75 -1.44 -21.32
C ILE A 233 -11.15 -0.85 -21.08
N ILE A 234 -11.93 -0.59 -22.14
CA ILE A 234 -13.30 -0.05 -22.03
C ILE A 234 -14.21 -1.00 -21.26
N SER A 235 -14.00 -2.31 -21.40
CA SER A 235 -14.78 -3.34 -20.71
C SER A 235 -14.35 -3.53 -19.24
N SER A 236 -13.24 -2.93 -18.81
CA SER A 236 -12.74 -3.05 -17.45
C SER A 236 -13.62 -2.30 -16.43
N PRO A 237 -13.85 -2.87 -15.22
CA PRO A 237 -14.59 -2.21 -14.14
C PRO A 237 -14.09 -0.82 -13.76
N ARG A 238 -12.81 -0.51 -14.07
CA ARG A 238 -12.18 0.80 -13.87
C ARG A 238 -11.48 1.25 -15.15
N ALA A 239 -12.21 1.22 -16.27
CA ALA A 239 -11.70 1.51 -17.62
C ALA A 239 -10.82 2.77 -17.72
N ALA A 240 -11.21 3.87 -17.06
CA ALA A 240 -10.41 5.09 -17.04
C ALA A 240 -9.03 4.88 -16.41
N GLU A 241 -8.96 4.10 -15.33
CA GLU A 241 -7.72 3.85 -14.57
C GLU A 241 -6.82 2.86 -15.30
N VAL A 242 -7.41 1.85 -15.93
CA VAL A 242 -6.67 0.89 -16.76
C VAL A 242 -6.15 1.55 -18.03
N MET A 243 -6.95 2.40 -18.68
CA MET A 243 -6.53 3.20 -19.83
C MET A 243 -5.30 4.05 -19.48
N GLU A 244 -5.38 4.73 -18.33
CA GLU A 244 -4.32 5.60 -17.86
C GLU A 244 -3.05 4.83 -17.51
N ALA A 245 -3.19 3.72 -16.77
CA ALA A 245 -2.06 2.86 -16.43
C ALA A 245 -1.30 2.41 -17.68
N HIS A 246 -2.04 2.04 -18.71
CA HIS A 246 -1.51 1.57 -19.96
C HIS A 246 -0.90 2.69 -20.82
N LEU A 247 -1.49 3.89 -20.84
CA LEU A 247 -0.91 5.06 -21.53
C LEU A 247 0.43 5.48 -20.92
N PHE A 248 0.56 5.45 -19.59
CA PHE A 248 1.78 5.84 -18.91
C PHE A 248 2.93 4.84 -19.09
N ASP A 249 2.66 3.54 -19.12
CA ASP A 249 3.67 2.52 -19.40
C ASP A 249 4.31 2.78 -20.79
N ARG A 250 3.47 3.03 -21.80
CA ARG A 250 3.90 3.35 -23.17
C ARG A 250 4.70 4.66 -23.27
N LEU A 251 4.25 5.72 -22.59
CA LEU A 251 4.98 7.00 -22.59
C LEU A 251 6.32 6.90 -21.86
N SER A 252 6.42 6.07 -20.83
CA SER A 252 7.68 5.84 -20.11
C SER A 252 8.70 5.03 -20.93
N THR A 253 8.24 4.17 -21.84
CA THR A 253 9.12 3.44 -22.78
C THR A 253 9.65 4.30 -23.92
N GLU A 254 9.00 5.41 -24.28
CA GLU A 254 9.47 6.29 -25.37
C GLU A 254 10.58 7.27 -24.94
N GLU A 255 10.71 7.60 -23.64
CA GLU A 255 11.80 8.45 -23.14
C GLU A 255 13.19 7.79 -23.20
N PHE A 256 13.29 6.47 -23.41
CA PHE A 256 14.56 5.75 -23.60
C PHE A 256 14.99 5.57 -25.07
N SER A 257 14.24 6.11 -26.04
CA SER A 257 14.56 5.98 -27.48
C SER A 257 15.23 7.21 -28.10
N ALA A 258 15.47 8.28 -27.33
CA ALA A 258 16.20 9.45 -27.83
C ALA A 258 17.72 9.17 -27.84
N ALA A 259 18.20 8.45 -28.84
CA ALA A 259 19.63 8.36 -29.15
C ALA A 259 20.19 9.77 -29.46
N PRO A 260 21.36 10.16 -28.93
CA PRO A 260 21.94 11.45 -29.25
C PRO A 260 22.41 11.45 -30.71
N LEU A 261 21.90 12.41 -31.50
CA LEU A 261 22.47 12.75 -32.80
C LEU A 261 23.92 13.20 -32.59
N SER A 262 24.86 12.36 -33.01
CA SER A 262 26.28 12.71 -33.12
C SER A 262 26.46 13.78 -34.21
N PHE A 263 26.65 15.03 -33.81
CA PHE A 263 27.28 16.03 -34.68
C PHE A 263 28.78 15.72 -34.74
N GLY A 264 29.20 15.07 -35.83
CA GLY A 264 30.62 14.98 -36.20
C GLY A 264 31.06 16.28 -36.88
N LEU A 265 31.89 17.06 -36.19
CA LEU A 265 32.78 18.04 -36.81
C LEU A 265 34.07 17.32 -37.20
N CYS A 266 34.28 17.12 -38.50
CA CYS A 266 35.55 17.19 -39.23
C CYS A 266 35.24 17.19 -40.73
#